data_AF-A0A4Q4UB49-F1
#
_entry.id   AF-A0A4Q4UB49-F1
#
_cell.length_a   1.000
_cell.length_b   1.000
_cell.length_c   1.000
_cell.angle_alpha   90.00
_cell.angle_beta   90.00
_cell.angle_gamma   90.00
#
_symmetry.space_group_name_H-M   'P 1'
#
loop_
_entity.id
_entity.type
_entity.pdbx_description
1 polymer ?
#
loop_
_entity_poly.entity_id
_entity_poly.type
_entity_poly.pdbx_seq_one_letter_code
_entity_poly.pdbx_strand_id
1 'polypeptide(L)'
;MNPTEYAIEEGRSQRRDQPLPEAQSRTQCQFERIRSNFLSSLPFTRRQPAPSHAPIPQTSPERLARAAADDDAATAEKEKTVLYLAYGSNLSAETFRGTRGIKPLSQINVCAPAFELTFDLPGVPYQEPCFANTAPRKVPRPPPKMPDLPPVPRDPTNPPAPYPSRGEDGSGVEREAHVDADVCSRGYGAGGVEAQRGRPTWAKGLYGVVYEVTREDYATIIRTEGGGASYHDVQTPCFPLPPALHVPEKPPVPGLPKPFLAHTLYAPRIPDPTRPAEDGGDDDGDACLHRLRKALLKLALPVRRPDPSYAQPSARYLKLIRDGAAEHGLPEEYQSYLAQLQPYTVTTRRQEIGRLLLLAAWAPLLLAVFGLSRLLADNDEGRAPRWMAVAMAVVMNLMWVSHDAVFKPLFGEGERTEEEDGDGTSVGRELWRRGAWSYEEDSPMLVDKF
;
A
#
# COMPACT_ATOMS: atom_id res chain seq x y z
N MET A 1 65.87 -14.66 -43.64
CA MET A 1 64.85 -15.00 -42.64
C MET A 1 63.86 -13.85 -42.59
N ASN A 2 62.58 -14.13 -42.80
CA ASN A 2 61.57 -13.17 -43.25
C ASN A 2 60.89 -12.45 -42.04
N PRO A 3 60.58 -11.14 -42.10
CA PRO A 3 60.15 -10.35 -40.93
C PRO A 3 58.71 -10.62 -40.42
N THR A 4 57.96 -11.51 -41.07
CA THR A 4 56.53 -11.71 -40.81
C THR A 4 56.22 -12.76 -39.74
N GLU A 5 57.18 -13.60 -39.35
CA GLU A 5 56.97 -14.62 -38.31
C GLU A 5 57.10 -14.08 -36.87
N TYR A 6 57.86 -13.01 -36.64
CA TYR A 6 58.01 -12.44 -35.30
C TYR A 6 56.74 -11.73 -34.79
N ALA A 7 55.93 -11.15 -35.69
CA ALA A 7 54.72 -10.44 -35.30
C ALA A 7 53.56 -11.37 -34.88
N ILE A 8 53.61 -12.65 -35.26
CA ILE A 8 52.55 -13.63 -34.93
C ILE A 8 52.84 -14.34 -33.60
N GLU A 9 54.11 -14.52 -33.22
CA GLU A 9 54.46 -15.08 -31.90
C GLU A 9 54.35 -14.06 -30.77
N GLU A 10 54.67 -12.77 -30.98
CA GLU A 10 54.47 -11.75 -29.94
C GLU A 10 52.99 -11.49 -29.64
N GLY A 11 52.11 -11.56 -30.65
CA GLY A 11 50.66 -11.45 -30.47
C GLY A 11 50.01 -12.65 -29.77
N ARG A 12 50.66 -13.82 -29.79
CA ARG A 12 50.17 -15.05 -29.15
C ARG A 12 50.73 -15.25 -27.75
N SER A 13 51.94 -14.73 -27.47
CA SER A 13 52.53 -14.76 -26.13
C SER A 13 51.95 -13.68 -25.21
N GLN A 14 51.52 -12.52 -25.72
CA GLN A 14 50.87 -11.48 -24.90
C GLN A 14 49.41 -11.79 -24.53
N ARG A 15 48.78 -12.80 -25.13
CA ARG A 15 47.38 -13.19 -24.88
C ARG A 15 47.24 -14.41 -23.95
N ARG A 16 48.31 -14.79 -23.22
CA ARG A 16 48.28 -15.90 -22.25
C ARG A 16 48.60 -15.52 -20.81
N ASP A 17 49.09 -14.31 -20.56
CA ASP A 17 49.44 -13.81 -19.23
C ASP A 17 48.66 -12.55 -18.85
N GLN A 18 47.34 -12.56 -19.09
CA GLN A 18 46.44 -11.61 -18.44
C GLN A 18 45.66 -12.40 -17.39
N PRO A 19 45.95 -12.23 -16.09
CA PRO A 19 45.18 -12.94 -15.10
C PRO A 19 43.74 -12.42 -15.20
N LEU A 20 42.76 -13.33 -15.18
CA LEU A 20 41.34 -13.05 -14.95
C LEU A 20 41.01 -13.06 -13.44
N PRO A 21 41.44 -12.09 -12.59
CA PRO A 21 40.91 -11.97 -11.25
C PRO A 21 40.09 -10.69 -11.08
N GLU A 22 40.17 -9.68 -11.95
CA GLU A 22 39.45 -8.40 -11.74
C GLU A 22 37.97 -8.47 -12.09
N ALA A 23 37.58 -9.16 -13.16
CA ALA A 23 36.17 -9.35 -13.49
C ALA A 23 35.48 -10.26 -12.46
N GLN A 24 36.16 -11.35 -12.06
CA GLN A 24 35.66 -12.29 -11.06
C GLN A 24 35.64 -11.66 -9.65
N SER A 25 36.65 -10.90 -9.25
CA SER A 25 36.66 -10.18 -7.96
C SER A 25 35.68 -9.01 -7.92
N ARG A 26 35.44 -8.29 -9.03
CA ARG A 26 34.35 -7.30 -9.11
C ARG A 26 32.99 -7.96 -8.97
N THR A 27 32.75 -9.09 -9.64
CA THR A 27 31.49 -9.83 -9.49
C THR A 27 31.34 -10.44 -8.10
N GLN A 28 32.42 -10.96 -7.48
CA GLN A 28 32.40 -11.50 -6.12
C GLN A 28 32.22 -10.40 -5.07
N CYS A 29 32.88 -9.26 -5.20
CA CYS A 29 32.71 -8.11 -4.30
C CYS A 29 31.31 -7.48 -4.43
N GLN A 30 30.75 -7.43 -5.64
CA GLN A 30 29.34 -7.08 -5.85
C GLN A 30 28.42 -8.11 -5.22
N PHE A 31 28.67 -9.42 -5.39
CA PHE A 31 27.85 -10.49 -4.82
C PHE A 31 27.92 -10.50 -3.29
N GLU A 32 29.08 -10.25 -2.69
CA GLU A 32 29.25 -10.12 -1.24
C GLU A 32 28.61 -8.85 -0.67
N ARG A 33 28.68 -7.73 -1.40
CA ARG A 33 27.99 -6.48 -1.02
C ARG A 33 26.48 -6.59 -1.17
N ILE A 34 26.00 -7.30 -2.19
CA ILE A 34 24.59 -7.64 -2.38
C ILE A 34 24.15 -8.63 -1.31
N ARG A 35 24.96 -9.63 -0.94
CA ARG A 35 24.66 -10.60 0.12
C ARG A 35 24.68 -9.98 1.52
N SER A 36 25.59 -9.05 1.80
CA SER A 36 25.64 -8.33 3.08
C SER A 36 24.49 -7.35 3.22
N ASN A 37 24.15 -6.61 2.16
CA ASN A 37 22.95 -5.77 2.10
C ASN A 37 21.66 -6.60 2.12
N PHE A 38 21.69 -7.81 1.54
CA PHE A 38 20.57 -8.75 1.59
C PHE A 38 20.34 -9.21 3.02
N LEU A 39 21.37 -9.71 3.71
CA LEU A 39 21.29 -10.14 5.11
C LEU A 39 20.89 -9.00 6.06
N SER A 40 21.35 -7.75 5.82
CA SER A 40 20.95 -6.59 6.62
C SER A 40 19.56 -6.03 6.28
N SER A 41 19.05 -6.29 5.07
CA SER A 41 17.67 -5.98 4.66
C SER A 41 16.67 -7.07 5.05
N LEU A 42 17.15 -8.26 5.39
CA LEU A 42 16.31 -9.31 5.97
C LEU A 42 15.99 -8.93 7.42
N PRO A 43 14.77 -9.21 7.91
CA PRO A 43 14.32 -8.84 9.25
C PRO A 43 15.06 -9.57 10.40
N PHE A 44 16.23 -10.18 10.13
CA PHE A 44 16.89 -11.18 10.97
C PHE A 44 18.28 -10.79 11.50
N THR A 45 18.81 -9.59 11.22
CA THR A 45 20.10 -9.17 11.81
C THR A 45 19.93 -8.27 13.03
N ARG A 46 20.70 -8.61 14.07
CA ARG A 46 20.87 -7.91 15.35
C ARG A 46 21.05 -6.40 15.14
N ARG A 47 20.23 -5.64 15.88
CA ARG A 47 20.14 -4.17 15.94
C ARG A 47 21.51 -3.51 16.17
N GLN A 48 21.89 -2.60 15.28
CA GLN A 48 22.79 -1.49 15.64
C GLN A 48 21.94 -0.30 16.09
N PRO A 49 22.34 0.46 17.12
CA PRO A 49 21.66 1.70 17.47
C PRO A 49 21.63 2.63 16.26
N ALA A 50 20.49 3.31 16.06
CA ALA A 50 20.29 4.22 14.94
C ALA A 50 21.47 5.21 14.88
N PRO A 51 22.18 5.32 13.74
CA PRO A 51 23.21 6.33 13.61
C PRO A 51 22.60 7.71 13.85
N SER A 52 23.29 8.55 14.62
CA SER A 52 22.91 9.96 14.78
C SER A 52 23.02 10.63 13.42
N HIS A 53 21.89 10.74 12.73
CA HIS A 53 21.85 11.35 11.44
C HIS A 53 21.67 12.87 11.57
N ALA A 54 22.36 13.63 10.73
CA ALA A 54 22.17 15.07 10.66
C ALA A 54 20.68 15.41 10.41
N PRO A 55 20.14 16.47 11.05
CA PRO A 55 18.76 16.88 10.85
C PRO A 55 18.51 17.23 9.38
N ILE A 56 17.40 16.74 8.84
CA ILE A 56 17.00 17.00 7.45
C ILE A 56 16.39 18.40 7.41
N PRO A 57 16.82 19.28 6.47
CA PRO A 57 16.28 20.61 6.39
C PRO A 57 14.79 20.59 5.98
N GLN A 58 14.03 21.57 6.43
CA GLN A 58 12.63 21.73 6.04
C GLN A 58 12.53 22.14 4.56
N THR A 59 11.57 21.57 3.84
CA THR A 59 11.29 21.95 2.45
C THR A 59 10.79 23.40 2.41
N SER A 60 11.48 24.27 1.68
CA SER A 60 11.13 25.69 1.63
C SER A 60 9.98 25.96 0.64
N PRO A 61 9.22 27.04 0.81
CA PRO A 61 8.17 27.42 -0.13
C PRO A 61 8.69 27.59 -1.56
N GLU A 62 9.93 28.04 -1.75
CA GLU A 62 10.54 28.16 -3.08
C GLU A 62 10.76 26.79 -3.74
N ARG A 63 11.17 25.77 -2.98
CA ARG A 63 11.32 24.39 -3.49
C ARG A 63 9.97 23.82 -3.90
N LEU A 64 8.93 24.01 -3.09
CA LEU A 64 7.57 23.58 -3.42
C LEU A 64 7.02 24.32 -4.65
N ALA A 65 7.22 25.64 -4.72
CA ALA A 65 6.80 26.44 -5.86
C ALA A 65 7.52 26.02 -7.14
N ARG A 66 8.81 25.67 -7.05
CA ARG A 66 9.59 25.17 -8.18
C ARG A 66 9.15 23.77 -8.63
N ALA A 67 8.82 22.89 -7.69
CA ALA A 67 8.22 21.59 -8.02
C ALA A 67 6.84 21.72 -8.69
N ALA A 68 6.10 22.79 -8.39
CA ALA A 68 4.80 23.09 -8.98
C ALA A 68 4.87 23.90 -10.30
N ALA A 69 6.02 24.47 -10.64
CA ALA A 69 6.19 25.26 -11.85
C ALA A 69 6.30 24.38 -13.10
N ASP A 70 5.73 24.85 -14.21
CA ASP A 70 5.72 24.15 -15.51
C ASP A 70 6.60 24.84 -16.56
N ASP A 71 7.63 25.59 -16.11
CA ASP A 71 8.63 26.18 -17.01
C ASP A 71 9.76 25.19 -17.34
N ASP A 72 10.54 25.50 -18.40
CA ASP A 72 11.62 24.62 -18.89
C ASP A 72 12.69 24.35 -17.81
N ALA A 73 12.94 25.34 -16.95
CA ALA A 73 13.91 25.23 -15.86
C ALA A 73 13.43 24.32 -14.72
N ALA A 74 12.14 24.39 -14.37
CA ALA A 74 11.52 23.48 -13.42
C ALA A 74 11.40 22.06 -13.97
N THR A 75 11.21 21.91 -15.28
CA THR A 75 11.18 20.60 -15.95
C THR A 75 12.54 19.89 -15.83
N ALA A 76 13.65 20.59 -16.06
CA ALA A 76 15.00 20.06 -15.90
C ALA A 76 15.38 19.71 -14.44
N GLU A 77 14.70 20.27 -13.44
CA GLU A 77 14.88 19.93 -12.02
C GLU A 77 13.92 18.81 -11.56
N LYS A 78 12.68 18.76 -12.10
CA LYS A 78 11.79 17.58 -12.00
C LYS A 78 12.45 16.31 -12.58
N GLU A 79 13.40 16.49 -13.49
CA GLU A 79 14.27 15.42 -13.98
C GLU A 79 15.29 14.94 -12.94
N LYS A 80 15.63 15.73 -11.92
CA LYS A 80 16.67 15.39 -10.92
C LYS A 80 16.11 14.94 -9.58
N THR A 81 15.02 15.54 -9.10
CA THR A 81 14.46 15.25 -7.77
C THR A 81 12.98 14.86 -7.83
N VAL A 82 12.54 14.12 -6.81
CA VAL A 82 11.17 13.62 -6.66
C VAL A 82 10.67 13.96 -5.26
N LEU A 83 9.46 14.50 -5.18
CA LEU A 83 8.73 14.66 -3.92
C LEU A 83 8.02 13.34 -3.60
N TYR A 84 8.50 12.61 -2.61
CA TYR A 84 7.99 11.30 -2.20
C TYR A 84 7.28 11.38 -0.85
N LEU A 85 5.98 11.06 -0.82
CA LEU A 85 5.16 10.94 0.38
C LEU A 85 5.31 9.55 1.01
N ALA A 86 5.94 9.51 2.18
CA ALA A 86 6.02 8.36 3.06
C ALA A 86 4.87 8.37 4.09
N TYR A 87 4.24 7.21 4.29
CA TYR A 87 3.18 7.01 5.28
C TYR A 87 3.33 5.71 6.10
N GLY A 88 4.21 4.80 5.67
CA GLY A 88 4.47 3.50 6.31
C GLY A 88 5.85 3.44 6.96
N SER A 89 6.57 2.32 6.77
CA SER A 89 7.92 2.14 7.35
C SER A 89 8.94 3.22 6.98
N ASN A 90 8.77 3.90 5.83
CA ASN A 90 9.63 5.01 5.42
C ASN A 90 9.51 6.27 6.28
N LEU A 91 8.55 6.33 7.21
CA LEU A 91 8.51 7.39 8.22
C LEU A 91 9.69 7.29 9.20
N SER A 92 10.21 6.08 9.47
CA SER A 92 11.32 5.93 10.41
C SER A 92 12.66 6.11 9.73
N ALA A 93 13.53 6.93 10.33
CA ALA A 93 14.92 7.09 9.88
C ALA A 93 15.70 5.77 9.87
N GLU A 94 15.38 4.83 10.77
CA GLU A 94 15.96 3.47 10.81
C GLU A 94 15.80 2.78 9.45
N THR A 95 14.62 2.90 8.86
CA THR A 95 14.33 2.22 7.58
C THR A 95 14.77 3.08 6.40
N PHE A 96 14.38 4.36 6.40
CA PHE A 96 14.57 5.26 5.27
C PHE A 96 16.05 5.60 5.05
N ARG A 97 16.76 6.05 6.10
CA ARG A 97 18.17 6.45 6.02
C ARG A 97 19.13 5.32 6.39
N GLY A 98 18.70 4.42 7.27
CA GLY A 98 19.50 3.27 7.71
C GLY A 98 19.49 2.14 6.69
N THR A 99 18.45 1.30 6.70
CA THR A 99 18.39 0.09 5.86
C THR A 99 18.42 0.38 4.36
N ARG A 100 17.74 1.44 3.90
CA ARG A 100 17.69 1.81 2.47
C ARG A 100 18.83 2.72 2.04
N GLY A 101 19.50 3.40 2.98
CA GLY A 101 20.61 4.30 2.68
C GLY A 101 20.22 5.61 1.97
N ILE A 102 18.93 5.98 1.99
CA ILE A 102 18.41 7.17 1.28
C ILE A 102 18.87 8.45 1.98
N LYS A 103 19.22 9.45 1.19
CA LYS A 103 19.68 10.76 1.68
C LYS A 103 18.71 11.85 1.24
N PRO A 104 17.63 12.11 2.01
CA PRO A 104 16.67 13.15 1.66
C PRO A 104 17.33 14.53 1.66
N LEU A 105 16.99 15.32 0.64
CA LEU A 105 17.43 16.70 0.43
C LEU A 105 16.66 17.66 1.33
N SER A 106 15.36 17.43 1.51
CA SER A 106 14.51 18.15 2.45
C SER A 106 13.30 17.31 2.86
N GLN A 107 12.57 17.76 3.88
CA GLN A 107 11.34 17.10 4.33
C GLN A 107 10.25 18.10 4.72
N ILE A 108 8.99 17.68 4.66
CA ILE A 108 7.85 18.44 5.18
C ILE A 108 6.71 17.51 5.61
N ASN A 109 6.11 17.77 6.76
CA ASN A 109 4.96 17.02 7.24
C ASN A 109 3.71 17.43 6.47
N VAL A 110 2.89 16.48 6.05
CA VAL A 110 1.71 16.76 5.22
C VAL A 110 0.50 15.92 5.58
N CYS A 111 -0.66 16.38 5.15
CA CYS A 111 -1.90 15.63 5.02
C CYS A 111 -2.25 15.43 3.54
N ALA A 112 -2.53 14.20 3.13
CA ALA A 112 -3.10 13.86 1.83
C ALA A 112 -4.57 13.41 2.02
N PRO A 113 -5.56 14.30 1.84
CA PRO A 113 -6.96 14.04 2.20
C PRO A 113 -7.67 13.04 1.29
N ALA A 114 -7.11 12.78 0.10
CA ALA A 114 -7.65 11.83 -0.88
C ALA A 114 -7.48 10.36 -0.45
N PHE A 115 -6.55 10.08 0.47
CA PHE A 115 -6.22 8.74 0.91
C PHE A 115 -6.46 8.55 2.41
N GLU A 116 -6.62 7.30 2.82
CA GLU A 116 -6.59 6.84 4.21
C GLU A 116 -5.54 5.74 4.39
N LEU A 117 -5.00 5.61 5.61
CA LEU A 117 -4.06 4.55 5.96
C LEU A 117 -4.82 3.25 6.22
N THR A 118 -4.42 2.18 5.54
CA THR A 118 -4.96 0.83 5.72
C THR A 118 -3.82 -0.17 5.91
N PHE A 119 -4.12 -1.38 6.38
CA PHE A 119 -3.15 -2.46 6.57
C PHE A 119 -3.59 -3.72 5.81
N ASP A 120 -3.79 -3.57 4.50
CA ASP A 120 -4.41 -4.60 3.67
C ASP A 120 -3.46 -5.19 2.60
N LEU A 121 -2.20 -4.75 2.56
CA LEU A 121 -1.20 -5.37 1.70
C LEU A 121 -0.72 -6.68 2.33
N PRO A 122 -0.94 -7.85 1.72
CA PRO A 122 -0.58 -9.13 2.33
C PRO A 122 0.93 -9.34 2.38
N GLY A 123 1.43 -9.72 3.55
CA GLY A 123 2.80 -10.14 3.77
C GLY A 123 2.93 -11.64 3.99
N VAL A 124 3.78 -12.04 4.92
CA VAL A 124 4.05 -13.44 5.26
C VAL A 124 3.29 -13.80 6.54
N PRO A 125 2.37 -14.80 6.50
CA PRO A 125 1.61 -15.23 7.67
C PRO A 125 2.52 -15.61 8.86
N TYR A 126 2.00 -15.44 10.08
CA TYR A 126 2.69 -15.64 11.37
C TYR A 126 3.91 -14.75 11.66
N GLN A 127 4.42 -14.00 10.66
CA GLN A 127 5.63 -13.20 10.82
C GLN A 127 5.32 -11.71 10.62
N GLU A 128 4.90 -11.33 9.42
CA GLU A 128 4.50 -9.97 9.05
C GLU A 128 3.25 -10.06 8.16
N PRO A 129 2.08 -10.28 8.77
CA PRO A 129 0.92 -10.74 8.00
C PRO A 129 0.41 -9.70 7.01
N CYS A 130 0.52 -8.41 7.35
CA CYS A 130 0.19 -7.32 6.46
C CYS A 130 1.10 -6.10 6.65
N PHE A 131 1.11 -5.27 5.61
CA PHE A 131 1.83 -3.99 5.55
C PHE A 131 0.85 -2.84 5.28
N ALA A 132 1.34 -1.62 5.52
CA ALA A 132 0.56 -0.41 5.30
C ALA A 132 0.28 -0.19 3.82
N ASN A 133 -0.93 0.20 3.46
CA ASN A 133 -1.31 0.63 2.12
C ASN A 133 -2.15 1.91 2.23
N THR A 134 -2.30 2.60 1.12
CA THR A 134 -3.26 3.70 1.00
C THR A 134 -4.55 3.21 0.38
N ALA A 135 -5.70 3.72 0.81
CA ALA A 135 -6.97 3.49 0.13
C ALA A 135 -7.61 4.83 -0.22
N PRO A 136 -8.24 4.98 -1.39
CA PRO A 136 -9.01 6.18 -1.70
C PRO A 136 -10.10 6.40 -0.65
N ARG A 137 -10.11 7.58 -0.05
CA ARG A 137 -11.05 7.92 1.02
C ARG A 137 -12.45 8.11 0.45
N LYS A 138 -13.45 7.41 1.00
CA LYS A 138 -14.86 7.67 0.69
C LYS A 138 -15.29 8.96 1.39
N VAL A 139 -15.28 10.08 0.67
CA VAL A 139 -15.73 11.37 1.24
C VAL A 139 -17.25 11.31 1.41
N PRO A 140 -17.81 11.69 2.58
CA PRO A 140 -19.25 11.86 2.73
C PRO A 140 -19.76 12.82 1.66
N ARG A 141 -20.89 12.52 1.03
CA ARG A 141 -21.52 13.46 0.10
C ARG A 141 -21.77 14.76 0.85
N PRO A 142 -21.48 15.94 0.26
CA PRO A 142 -21.84 17.20 0.90
C PRO A 142 -23.33 17.18 1.25
N PRO A 143 -23.72 17.77 2.40
CA PRO A 143 -25.13 17.82 2.77
C PRO A 143 -25.94 18.41 1.61
N PRO A 144 -27.17 17.92 1.35
CA PRO A 144 -28.03 18.50 0.33
C PRO A 144 -28.15 20.00 0.57
N LYS A 145 -28.07 20.77 -0.52
CA LYS A 145 -28.19 22.23 -0.51
C LYS A 145 -29.43 22.58 0.33
N MET A 146 -29.26 23.34 1.41
CA MET A 146 -30.42 23.77 2.21
C MET A 146 -31.40 24.50 1.28
N PRO A 147 -32.72 24.34 1.47
CA PRO A 147 -33.70 25.16 0.77
C PRO A 147 -33.34 26.63 0.94
N ASP A 148 -33.42 27.41 -0.14
CA ASP A 148 -33.22 28.85 -0.06
C ASP A 148 -34.11 29.41 1.04
N LEU A 149 -33.52 30.17 1.97
CA LEU A 149 -34.29 30.87 3.00
C LEU A 149 -35.36 31.70 2.30
N PRO A 150 -36.62 31.68 2.77
CA PRO A 150 -37.64 32.54 2.21
C PRO A 150 -37.15 33.99 2.26
N PRO A 151 -37.36 34.78 1.19
CA PRO A 151 -36.89 36.15 1.14
C PRO A 151 -37.40 36.91 2.37
N VAL A 152 -36.47 37.50 3.12
CA VAL A 152 -36.79 38.38 4.24
C VAL A 152 -37.78 39.44 3.73
N PRO A 153 -38.93 39.65 4.40
CA PRO A 153 -39.87 40.70 4.01
C PRO A 153 -39.12 42.03 3.89
N ARG A 154 -39.16 42.62 2.69
CA ARG A 154 -38.54 43.92 2.43
C ARG A 154 -39.29 44.96 3.26
N ASP A 155 -38.58 45.63 4.18
CA ASP A 155 -39.11 46.81 4.85
C ASP A 155 -39.30 47.91 3.78
N PRO A 156 -40.52 48.44 3.59
CA PRO A 156 -40.81 49.47 2.59
C PRO A 156 -40.10 50.81 2.84
N THR A 157 -39.40 50.98 3.97
CA THR A 157 -38.78 52.26 4.33
C THR A 157 -37.37 52.49 3.78
N ASN A 158 -36.74 51.52 3.08
CA ASN A 158 -35.38 51.71 2.57
C ASN A 158 -35.15 51.12 1.16
N PRO A 159 -35.17 51.95 0.09
CA PRO A 159 -34.86 51.47 -1.26
C PRO A 159 -33.34 51.32 -1.47
N PRO A 160 -32.84 50.17 -1.99
CA PRO A 160 -31.43 50.02 -2.35
C PRO A 160 -31.08 50.77 -3.65
N ALA A 161 -29.83 51.24 -3.72
CA ALA A 161 -29.29 52.01 -4.85
C ALA A 161 -29.27 51.19 -6.17
N PRO A 162 -29.41 51.84 -7.34
CA PRO A 162 -29.54 51.14 -8.61
C PRO A 162 -28.19 50.69 -9.17
N TYR A 163 -28.09 49.40 -9.51
CA TYR A 163 -27.09 48.87 -10.46
C TYR A 163 -27.77 48.45 -11.77
N PRO A 164 -27.09 48.60 -12.92
CA PRO A 164 -27.69 48.42 -14.24
C PRO A 164 -27.78 46.94 -14.66
N SER A 165 -28.82 46.68 -15.45
CA SER A 165 -29.33 45.39 -15.93
C SER A 165 -28.63 44.89 -17.19
N ARG A 166 -28.39 43.57 -17.29
CA ARG A 166 -28.46 42.70 -18.51
C ARG A 166 -27.79 41.35 -18.21
N GLY A 167 -28.32 40.19 -18.59
CA GLY A 167 -29.51 39.81 -19.33
C GLY A 167 -29.71 38.29 -19.17
N GLU A 168 -30.97 37.87 -19.20
CA GLU A 168 -31.40 36.47 -19.13
C GLU A 168 -31.55 35.89 -20.54
N ASP A 169 -31.11 34.64 -20.70
CA ASP A 169 -31.48 33.75 -21.80
C ASP A 169 -31.66 32.35 -21.17
N GLY A 170 -32.90 31.85 -21.12
CA GLY A 170 -33.27 30.63 -20.40
C GLY A 170 -33.57 29.41 -21.27
N SER A 171 -34.07 28.38 -20.57
CA SER A 171 -34.71 27.10 -20.98
C SER A 171 -33.88 25.88 -20.54
N GLY A 172 -34.30 24.95 -19.68
CA GLY A 172 -35.60 24.67 -19.05
C GLY A 172 -36.17 23.35 -19.56
N VAL A 173 -35.89 22.22 -18.89
CA VAL A 173 -36.81 21.09 -18.65
C VAL A 173 -36.31 20.30 -17.43
N GLU A 174 -36.85 20.58 -16.25
CA GLU A 174 -36.81 19.66 -15.10
C GLU A 174 -38.00 18.70 -15.20
N ARG A 175 -37.74 17.39 -15.22
CA ARG A 175 -38.76 16.36 -14.99
C ARG A 175 -38.71 16.01 -13.51
N GLU A 176 -39.81 16.29 -12.81
CA GLU A 176 -40.04 15.93 -11.42
C GLU A 176 -39.88 14.42 -11.22
N ALA A 177 -39.00 14.05 -10.29
CA ALA A 177 -38.84 12.68 -9.82
C ALA A 177 -39.90 12.41 -8.75
N HIS A 178 -40.84 11.52 -9.07
CA HIS A 178 -41.66 10.85 -8.07
C HIS A 178 -40.76 9.98 -7.19
N VAL A 179 -40.85 10.22 -5.88
CA VAL A 179 -40.13 9.52 -4.82
C VAL A 179 -40.88 8.22 -4.52
N ASP A 180 -40.33 7.09 -4.96
CA ASP A 180 -40.63 5.79 -4.33
C ASP A 180 -39.61 5.57 -3.21
N ALA A 181 -40.06 5.88 -2.00
CA ALA A 181 -39.44 5.45 -0.77
C ALA A 181 -39.71 3.96 -0.57
N ASP A 182 -38.91 3.10 -1.20
CA ASP A 182 -38.65 1.72 -0.75
C ASP A 182 -37.63 1.04 -1.66
N VAL A 183 -36.35 1.24 -1.36
CA VAL A 183 -35.33 0.21 -1.66
C VAL A 183 -34.49 0.04 -0.41
N CYS A 184 -34.93 -0.92 0.41
CA CYS A 184 -34.09 -1.56 1.40
C CYS A 184 -32.71 -1.84 0.80
N SER A 185 -31.66 -1.41 1.50
CA SER A 185 -30.29 -1.89 1.36
C SER A 185 -30.25 -3.41 1.55
N ARG A 186 -30.59 -4.14 0.50
CA ARG A 186 -30.51 -5.58 0.41
C ARG A 186 -29.18 -5.89 -0.26
N GLY A 187 -28.17 -6.25 0.55
CA GLY A 187 -26.95 -6.85 0.00
C GLY A 187 -25.62 -6.51 0.65
N TYR A 188 -25.55 -6.20 1.95
CA TYR A 188 -24.33 -6.48 2.72
C TYR A 188 -24.75 -7.14 4.02
N GLY A 189 -24.31 -8.38 4.21
CA GLY A 189 -24.70 -9.22 5.34
C GLY A 189 -24.44 -8.52 6.67
N ALA A 190 -25.38 -8.69 7.60
CA ALA A 190 -25.35 -8.17 8.97
C ALA A 190 -24.08 -8.53 9.77
N GLY A 191 -23.23 -9.42 9.28
CA GLY A 191 -21.93 -9.77 9.90
C GLY A 191 -20.82 -8.71 9.74
N GLY A 192 -20.98 -7.70 8.87
CA GLY A 192 -19.96 -6.65 8.67
C GLY A 192 -20.01 -5.50 9.69
N VAL A 193 -21.16 -5.29 10.35
CA VAL A 193 -21.39 -4.15 11.25
C VAL A 193 -20.88 -4.45 12.67
N GLU A 194 -20.93 -5.71 13.11
CA GLU A 194 -20.38 -6.12 14.41
C GLU A 194 -18.84 -6.15 14.43
N ALA A 195 -18.19 -6.51 13.32
CA ALA A 195 -16.72 -6.58 13.23
C ALA A 195 -15.99 -5.22 13.32
N GLN A 196 -16.72 -4.10 13.22
CA GLN A 196 -16.18 -2.73 13.36
C GLN A 196 -16.35 -2.12 14.75
N ARG A 197 -17.12 -2.74 15.67
CA ARG A 197 -17.25 -2.23 17.04
C ARG A 197 -15.89 -2.29 17.74
N GLY A 198 -15.37 -1.14 18.15
CA GLY A 198 -14.14 -1.02 18.95
C GLY A 198 -12.84 -0.81 18.18
N ARG A 199 -12.87 -0.63 16.85
CA ARG A 199 -11.66 -0.31 16.09
C ARG A 199 -11.37 1.21 16.10
N PRO A 200 -10.11 1.63 16.28
CA PRO A 200 -9.76 3.04 16.17
C PRO A 200 -10.03 3.51 14.74
N THR A 201 -10.74 4.63 14.59
CA THR A 201 -11.05 5.21 13.27
C THR A 201 -10.31 6.53 13.08
N TRP A 202 -9.87 6.80 11.84
CA TRP A 202 -9.17 8.03 11.49
C TRP A 202 -9.75 8.65 10.22
N ALA A 203 -10.45 9.78 10.38
CA ALA A 203 -11.19 10.42 9.27
C ALA A 203 -10.42 11.57 8.58
N LYS A 204 -9.26 12.00 9.11
CA LYS A 204 -8.57 13.23 8.67
C LYS A 204 -7.71 13.05 7.41
N GLY A 205 -7.80 11.89 6.75
CA GLY A 205 -6.98 11.55 5.60
C GLY A 205 -5.61 10.99 5.99
N LEU A 206 -4.73 10.81 5.01
CA LEU A 206 -3.43 10.20 5.21
C LEU A 206 -2.43 11.23 5.72
N TYR A 207 -1.86 11.00 6.90
CA TYR A 207 -0.78 11.83 7.43
C TYR A 207 0.56 11.16 7.17
N GLY A 208 1.56 11.96 6.80
CA GLY A 208 2.87 11.45 6.47
C GLY A 208 3.89 12.56 6.29
N VAL A 209 5.03 12.19 5.72
CA VAL A 209 6.16 13.08 5.46
C VAL A 209 6.50 13.02 3.99
N VAL A 210 6.56 14.19 3.35
CA VAL A 210 7.13 14.30 2.01
C VAL A 210 8.61 14.53 2.14
N TYR A 211 9.41 13.65 1.53
CA TYR A 211 10.84 13.83 1.34
C TYR A 211 11.11 14.29 -0.09
N GLU A 212 11.99 15.27 -0.25
CA GLU A 212 12.64 15.52 -1.54
C GLU A 212 13.84 14.57 -1.66
N VAL A 213 13.85 13.71 -2.67
CA VAL A 213 14.91 12.72 -2.90
C VAL A 213 15.44 12.82 -4.33
N THR A 214 16.66 12.36 -4.58
CA THR A 214 17.17 12.23 -5.95
C THR A 214 16.46 11.11 -6.70
N ARG A 215 16.52 11.09 -8.03
CA ARG A 215 15.93 10.00 -8.82
C ARG A 215 16.55 8.64 -8.52
N GLU A 216 17.84 8.57 -8.22
CA GLU A 216 18.53 7.32 -7.88
C GLU A 216 18.05 6.76 -6.54
N ASP A 217 17.85 7.65 -5.57
CA ASP A 217 17.27 7.31 -4.27
C ASP A 217 15.81 6.88 -4.44
N TYR A 218 15.03 7.57 -5.29
CA TYR A 218 13.67 7.18 -5.62
C TYR A 218 13.59 5.81 -6.31
N ALA A 219 14.46 5.51 -7.27
CA ALA A 219 14.58 4.19 -7.87
C ALA A 219 14.92 3.11 -6.84
N THR A 220 15.72 3.45 -5.82
CA THR A 220 16.01 2.56 -4.69
C THR A 220 14.77 2.32 -3.81
N ILE A 221 13.93 3.33 -3.59
CA ILE A 221 12.62 3.17 -2.93
C ILE A 221 11.77 2.18 -3.72
N ILE A 222 11.58 2.40 -5.03
CA ILE A 222 10.78 1.52 -5.89
C ILE A 222 11.31 0.07 -5.85
N ARG A 223 12.63 -0.11 -5.97
CA ARG A 223 13.28 -1.42 -5.93
C ARG A 223 13.06 -2.16 -4.61
N THR A 224 13.04 -1.43 -3.49
CA THR A 224 12.88 -2.02 -2.16
C THR A 224 11.43 -2.21 -1.72
N GLU A 225 10.48 -1.55 -2.38
CA GLU A 225 9.03 -1.70 -2.17
C GLU A 225 8.38 -2.73 -3.11
N GLY A 226 9.17 -3.70 -3.56
CA GLY A 226 8.70 -4.78 -4.44
C GLY A 226 8.88 -4.50 -5.93
N GLY A 227 9.72 -3.53 -6.30
CA GLY A 227 10.11 -3.28 -7.70
C GLY A 227 8.94 -2.87 -8.60
N GLY A 228 7.90 -2.24 -8.03
CA GLY A 228 6.67 -1.91 -8.74
C GLY A 228 5.68 -3.07 -8.91
N ALA A 229 5.92 -4.23 -8.30
CA ALA A 229 5.03 -5.39 -8.35
C ALA A 229 3.88 -5.30 -7.32
N SER A 230 4.21 -4.84 -6.10
CA SER A 230 3.25 -4.76 -4.99
C SER A 230 2.57 -3.40 -4.90
N TYR A 231 3.30 -2.32 -5.19
CA TYR A 231 2.79 -0.96 -5.21
C TYR A 231 2.97 -0.32 -6.58
N HIS A 232 2.04 0.57 -6.91
CA HIS A 232 2.09 1.47 -8.05
C HIS A 232 2.40 2.88 -7.57
N ASP A 233 3.21 3.59 -8.34
CA ASP A 233 3.45 5.02 -8.13
C ASP A 233 2.24 5.83 -8.61
N VAL A 234 1.72 6.68 -7.72
CA VAL A 234 0.60 7.60 -7.96
C VAL A 234 0.92 8.97 -7.38
N GLN A 235 0.41 10.03 -8.00
CA GLN A 235 0.54 11.38 -7.45
C GLN A 235 -0.70 11.76 -6.64
N THR A 236 -0.49 12.43 -5.51
CA THR A 236 -1.57 12.92 -4.64
C THR A 236 -1.33 14.38 -4.23
N PRO A 237 -2.38 15.20 -4.13
CA PRO A 237 -2.28 16.51 -3.50
C PRO A 237 -2.00 16.36 -2.00
N CYS A 238 -0.99 17.10 -1.55
CA CYS A 238 -0.52 17.15 -0.17
C CYS A 238 -0.66 18.57 0.38
N PHE A 239 -1.13 18.68 1.61
CA PHE A 239 -1.29 19.92 2.35
C PHE A 239 -0.26 19.97 3.49
N PRO A 240 0.65 20.95 3.51
CA PRO A 240 1.57 21.15 4.62
C PRO A 240 0.86 21.21 5.98
N LEU A 241 1.34 20.40 6.93
CA LEU A 241 0.90 20.49 8.32
C LEU A 241 1.65 21.64 9.01
N PRO A 242 0.99 22.40 9.90
CA PRO A 242 1.65 23.44 10.66
C PRO A 242 2.73 22.83 11.57
N PRO A 243 3.88 23.50 11.77
CA PRO A 243 4.89 23.04 12.71
C PRO A 243 4.32 23.01 14.13
N ALA A 244 4.77 22.05 14.95
CA ALA A 244 4.26 21.78 16.30
C ALA A 244 4.38 22.98 17.27
N LEU A 245 5.31 23.91 17.01
CA LEU A 245 5.56 25.09 17.84
C LEU A 245 5.90 26.28 16.94
N HIS A 246 4.97 27.22 16.80
CA HIS A 246 5.23 28.65 16.67
C HIS A 246 3.96 29.41 17.06
N VAL A 247 4.02 30.16 18.17
CA VAL A 247 3.12 31.29 18.39
C VAL A 247 3.74 32.46 17.62
N PRO A 248 3.11 32.99 16.55
CA PRO A 248 3.56 34.27 16.01
C PRO A 248 3.03 35.39 16.91
N GLU A 249 3.89 36.36 17.22
CA GLU A 249 3.62 37.58 18.02
C GLU A 249 2.64 38.56 17.33
N LYS A 250 1.95 38.14 16.27
CA LYS A 250 0.83 38.81 15.59
C LYS A 250 0.11 37.80 14.69
N PRO A 251 -1.23 37.79 14.59
CA PRO A 251 -1.95 36.90 13.68
C PRO A 251 -2.13 37.58 12.31
N PRO A 252 -1.29 37.34 11.28
CA PRO A 252 -1.82 37.39 9.93
C PRO A 252 -2.71 36.15 9.80
N VAL A 253 -3.96 36.32 9.35
CA VAL A 253 -4.81 35.20 8.96
C VAL A 253 -3.94 34.28 8.09
N PRO A 254 -3.57 33.06 8.53
CA PRO A 254 -2.70 32.23 7.74
C PRO A 254 -3.46 31.91 6.46
N GLY A 255 -2.96 32.37 5.31
CA GLY A 255 -3.50 31.96 4.03
C GLY A 255 -3.53 30.43 3.98
N LEU A 256 -4.58 29.86 3.38
CA LEU A 256 -4.71 28.40 3.26
C LEU A 256 -3.38 27.82 2.74
N PRO A 257 -2.83 26.76 3.37
CA PRO A 257 -1.60 26.16 2.90
C PRO A 257 -1.80 25.69 1.46
N LYS A 258 -0.95 26.17 0.55
CA LYS A 258 -1.05 25.83 -0.87
C LYS A 258 -0.76 24.33 -1.04
N PRO A 259 -1.65 23.57 -1.70
CA PRO A 259 -1.39 22.17 -1.97
C PRO A 259 -0.28 22.03 -3.01
N PHE A 260 0.44 20.91 -2.94
CA PHE A 260 1.42 20.51 -3.96
C PHE A 260 1.28 19.00 -4.23
N LEU A 261 1.78 18.53 -5.38
CA LEU A 261 1.73 17.11 -5.73
C LEU A 261 2.97 16.37 -5.21
N ALA A 262 2.76 15.19 -4.65
CA ALA A 262 3.83 14.27 -4.30
C ALA A 262 3.51 12.86 -4.81
N HIS A 263 4.57 12.15 -5.19
CA HIS A 263 4.53 10.72 -5.52
C HIS A 263 4.31 9.91 -4.24
N THR A 264 3.45 8.92 -4.30
CA THR A 264 3.24 7.97 -3.21
C THR A 264 2.98 6.59 -3.79
N LEU A 265 3.06 5.57 -2.94
CA LEU A 265 2.93 4.19 -3.35
C LEU A 265 1.59 3.64 -2.92
N TYR A 266 0.84 3.08 -3.87
CA TYR A 266 -0.51 2.57 -3.69
C TYR A 266 -0.64 1.18 -4.29
N ALA A 267 -1.17 0.23 -3.53
CA ALA A 267 -1.54 -1.09 -4.05
C ALA A 267 -3.05 -1.12 -4.37
N PRO A 268 -3.45 -0.99 -5.66
CA PRO A 268 -4.84 -0.91 -6.03
C PRO A 268 -5.55 -2.24 -5.86
N ARG A 269 -6.77 -2.14 -5.35
CA ARG A 269 -7.74 -3.22 -5.44
C ARG A 269 -8.34 -3.20 -6.83
N ILE A 270 -7.65 -3.81 -7.80
CA ILE A 270 -8.22 -4.06 -9.11
C ILE A 270 -9.51 -4.89 -8.88
N PRO A 271 -10.65 -4.57 -9.49
CA PRO A 271 -11.85 -5.39 -9.37
C PRO A 271 -11.55 -6.86 -9.67
N ASP A 272 -12.26 -7.79 -9.04
CA ASP A 272 -12.10 -9.20 -9.38
C ASP A 272 -12.61 -9.42 -10.81
N PRO A 273 -11.72 -9.64 -11.81
CA PRO A 273 -12.16 -9.85 -13.19
C PRO A 273 -12.95 -11.16 -13.33
N THR A 274 -12.98 -11.94 -12.25
CA THR A 274 -13.57 -13.25 -12.16
C THR A 274 -14.93 -13.22 -11.45
N ARG A 275 -15.37 -12.05 -10.94
CA ARG A 275 -16.78 -11.80 -10.60
C ARG A 275 -17.58 -11.82 -11.89
N PRO A 276 -18.69 -12.60 -11.96
CA PRO A 276 -19.57 -12.50 -13.10
C PRO A 276 -20.02 -11.05 -13.21
N ALA A 277 -19.83 -10.42 -14.37
CA ALA A 277 -20.66 -9.29 -14.72
C ALA A 277 -22.10 -9.80 -14.65
N GLU A 278 -23.03 -9.01 -14.14
CA GLU A 278 -24.46 -9.35 -14.16
C GLU A 278 -25.05 -9.42 -15.59
N ASP A 279 -24.20 -9.48 -16.62
CA ASP A 279 -24.60 -9.51 -18.01
C ASP A 279 -24.40 -10.92 -18.58
N GLY A 280 -25.52 -11.48 -19.01
CA GLY A 280 -25.71 -12.90 -19.33
C GLY A 280 -25.00 -13.33 -20.61
N GLY A 281 -24.64 -14.61 -20.63
CA GLY A 281 -24.04 -15.26 -21.79
C GLY A 281 -23.50 -16.62 -21.39
N ASP A 282 -24.39 -17.59 -21.23
CA ASP A 282 -24.05 -19.00 -21.13
C ASP A 282 -23.47 -19.45 -22.47
N ASP A 283 -22.14 -19.56 -22.56
CA ASP A 283 -21.47 -20.23 -23.68
C ASP A 283 -20.80 -21.50 -23.14
N ASP A 284 -21.55 -22.60 -23.20
CA ASP A 284 -21.25 -23.95 -22.71
C ASP A 284 -20.22 -24.69 -23.59
N GLY A 285 -19.13 -24.01 -23.96
CA GLY A 285 -18.11 -24.57 -24.86
C GLY A 285 -16.95 -25.30 -24.17
N ASP A 286 -16.52 -24.86 -22.99
CA ASP A 286 -15.47 -25.55 -22.21
C ASP A 286 -15.36 -24.99 -20.78
N ALA A 287 -16.34 -25.34 -19.93
CA ALA A 287 -16.39 -24.88 -18.55
C ALA A 287 -15.13 -25.26 -17.75
N CYS A 288 -14.43 -26.35 -18.11
CA CYS A 288 -13.22 -26.81 -17.43
C CYS A 288 -12.02 -25.90 -17.76
N LEU A 289 -11.75 -25.68 -19.05
CA LEU A 289 -10.67 -24.79 -19.49
C LEU A 289 -10.90 -23.36 -19.03
N HIS A 290 -12.16 -22.90 -19.03
CA HIS A 290 -12.52 -21.58 -18.50
C HIS A 290 -12.23 -21.47 -16.99
N ARG A 291 -12.62 -22.48 -16.19
CA ARG A 291 -12.30 -22.53 -14.75
C ARG A 291 -10.80 -22.56 -14.49
N LEU A 292 -10.05 -23.35 -15.26
CA LEU A 292 -8.59 -23.43 -15.13
C LEU A 292 -7.92 -22.09 -15.48
N ARG A 293 -8.33 -21.45 -16.58
CA ARG A 293 -7.82 -20.13 -16.98
C ARG A 293 -8.14 -19.07 -15.93
N LYS A 294 -9.34 -19.10 -15.34
CA LYS A 294 -9.77 -18.22 -14.24
C LYS A 294 -8.88 -18.42 -13.00
N ALA A 295 -8.59 -19.67 -12.64
CA ALA A 295 -7.71 -20.00 -11.52
C ALA A 295 -6.26 -19.54 -11.76
N LEU A 296 -5.71 -19.77 -12.96
CA LEU A 296 -4.37 -19.32 -13.34
C LEU A 296 -4.25 -17.80 -13.35
N LEU A 297 -5.26 -17.09 -13.87
CA LEU A 297 -5.31 -15.63 -13.84
C LEU A 297 -5.35 -15.12 -12.40
N LYS A 298 -6.16 -15.74 -11.53
CA LYS A 298 -6.22 -15.37 -10.11
C LYS A 298 -4.87 -15.53 -9.40
N LEU A 299 -4.12 -16.59 -9.72
CA LEU A 299 -2.76 -16.79 -9.17
C LEU A 299 -1.77 -15.74 -9.69
N ALA A 300 -1.92 -15.27 -10.92
CA ALA A 300 -1.06 -14.26 -11.53
C ALA A 300 -1.32 -12.82 -11.03
N LEU A 301 -2.45 -12.57 -10.39
CA LEU A 301 -2.81 -11.27 -9.83
C LEU A 301 -2.30 -11.12 -8.39
N PRO A 302 -2.02 -9.89 -7.90
CA PRO A 302 -1.64 -9.66 -6.51
C PRO A 302 -2.60 -10.32 -5.52
N VAL A 303 -2.05 -10.85 -4.42
CA VAL A 303 -2.84 -11.53 -3.38
C VAL A 303 -3.94 -10.60 -2.87
N ARG A 304 -5.15 -11.16 -2.72
CA ARG A 304 -6.30 -10.44 -2.16
C ARG A 304 -6.87 -11.21 -0.98
N ARG A 305 -6.88 -10.56 0.18
CA ARG A 305 -7.61 -11.04 1.35
C ARG A 305 -9.08 -10.64 1.24
N PRO A 306 -10.04 -11.49 1.66
CA PRO A 306 -11.47 -11.18 1.56
C PRO A 306 -11.88 -9.90 2.29
N ASP A 307 -11.35 -9.67 3.49
CA ASP A 307 -11.60 -8.46 4.28
C ASP A 307 -10.30 -7.61 4.38
N PRO A 308 -10.27 -6.38 3.82
CA PRO A 308 -9.14 -5.44 3.95
C PRO A 308 -8.69 -5.18 5.38
N SER A 309 -9.64 -5.19 6.29
CA SER A 309 -9.50 -4.64 7.63
C SER A 309 -9.21 -5.71 8.68
N TYR A 310 -9.22 -6.98 8.28
CA TYR A 310 -9.12 -8.11 9.18
C TYR A 310 -7.70 -8.28 9.76
N ALA A 311 -6.70 -8.15 8.88
CA ALA A 311 -5.31 -8.43 9.20
C ALA A 311 -4.70 -7.42 10.18
N GLN A 312 -3.80 -7.92 11.02
CA GLN A 312 -3.04 -7.10 11.96
C GLN A 312 -1.56 -7.02 11.54
N PRO A 313 -0.98 -5.81 11.49
CA PRO A 313 0.44 -5.64 11.20
C PRO A 313 1.31 -6.14 12.36
N SER A 314 2.54 -6.55 12.07
CA SER A 314 3.47 -7.02 13.11
C SER A 314 3.81 -5.91 14.12
N ALA A 315 4.11 -6.30 15.36
CA ALA A 315 4.58 -5.36 16.38
C ALA A 315 5.84 -4.59 15.94
N ARG A 316 6.75 -5.28 15.22
CA ARG A 316 7.95 -4.68 14.64
C ARG A 316 7.60 -3.59 13.62
N TYR A 317 6.66 -3.88 12.72
CA TYR A 317 6.26 -2.94 11.67
C TYR A 317 5.53 -1.72 12.24
N LEU A 318 4.60 -1.92 13.19
CA LEU A 318 3.93 -0.81 13.87
C LEU A 318 4.90 0.08 14.65
N LYS A 319 5.95 -0.51 15.25
CA LYS A 319 7.01 0.27 15.90
C LYS A 319 7.66 1.24 14.93
N LEU A 320 8.00 0.83 13.70
CA LEU A 320 8.60 1.73 12.70
C LEU A 320 7.68 2.91 12.36
N ILE A 321 6.38 2.67 12.21
CA ILE A 321 5.42 3.75 11.91
C ILE A 321 5.28 4.71 13.10
N ARG A 322 5.18 4.17 14.32
CA ARG A 322 5.04 4.96 15.55
C ARG A 322 6.29 5.79 15.84
N ASP A 323 7.46 5.17 15.75
CA ASP A 323 8.74 5.83 15.97
C ASP A 323 8.94 6.92 14.91
N GLY A 324 8.68 6.63 13.63
CA GLY A 324 8.75 7.63 12.56
C GLY A 324 7.78 8.79 12.76
N ALA A 325 6.54 8.52 13.18
CA ALA A 325 5.57 9.57 13.48
C ALA A 325 6.04 10.49 14.62
N ALA A 326 6.68 9.91 15.65
CA ALA A 326 7.27 10.66 16.76
C ALA A 326 8.53 11.43 16.34
N GLU A 327 9.45 10.80 15.59
CA GLU A 327 10.67 11.41 15.04
C GLU A 327 10.37 12.68 14.21
N HIS A 328 9.29 12.65 13.44
CA HIS A 328 8.86 13.78 12.61
C HIS A 328 7.93 14.76 13.33
N GLY A 329 7.53 14.49 14.57
CA GLY A 329 6.58 15.35 15.29
C GLY A 329 5.24 15.48 14.57
N LEU A 330 4.71 14.37 14.02
CA LEU A 330 3.34 14.36 13.48
C LEU A 330 2.34 14.69 14.60
N PRO A 331 1.15 15.24 14.28
CA PRO A 331 0.19 15.68 15.31
C PRO A 331 -0.09 14.63 16.38
N GLU A 332 -0.16 15.04 17.66
CA GLU A 332 -0.31 14.13 18.82
C GLU A 332 -1.56 13.24 18.72
N GLU A 333 -2.64 13.75 18.14
CA GLU A 333 -3.87 13.00 17.89
C GLU A 333 -3.64 11.84 16.91
N TYR A 334 -2.81 12.06 15.88
CA TYR A 334 -2.44 11.01 14.94
C TYR A 334 -1.53 9.96 15.58
N GLN A 335 -0.57 10.41 16.40
CA GLN A 335 0.27 9.49 17.18
C GLN A 335 -0.57 8.64 18.14
N SER A 336 -1.57 9.24 18.78
CA SER A 336 -2.53 8.54 19.66
C SER A 336 -3.37 7.52 18.89
N TYR A 337 -3.82 7.85 17.68
CA TYR A 337 -4.48 6.90 16.78
C TYR A 337 -3.55 5.71 16.43
N LEU A 338 -2.31 5.97 16.04
CA LEU A 338 -1.34 4.92 15.72
C LEU A 338 -1.02 4.04 16.94
N ALA A 339 -1.04 4.61 18.16
CA ALA A 339 -0.83 3.86 19.41
C ALA A 339 -1.97 2.88 19.71
N GLN A 340 -3.21 3.18 19.30
CA GLN A 340 -4.37 2.31 19.48
C GLN A 340 -4.38 1.09 18.54
N LEU A 341 -3.59 1.09 17.47
CA LEU A 341 -3.52 -0.03 16.52
C LEU A 341 -2.99 -1.30 17.21
N GLN A 342 -3.74 -2.40 17.12
CA GLN A 342 -3.34 -3.66 17.74
C GLN A 342 -2.29 -4.38 16.87
N PRO A 343 -1.11 -4.72 17.42
CA PRO A 343 -0.14 -5.54 16.72
C PRO A 343 -0.57 -7.02 16.68
N TYR A 344 -0.20 -7.71 15.60
CA TYR A 344 -0.24 -9.17 15.55
C TYR A 344 0.77 -9.77 16.53
N THR A 345 0.32 -10.76 17.29
CA THR A 345 1.13 -11.54 18.22
C THR A 345 0.77 -13.01 18.12
N VAL A 346 1.80 -13.85 18.06
CA VAL A 346 1.68 -15.30 18.20
C VAL A 346 1.38 -15.61 19.67
N THR A 347 0.23 -16.20 19.97
CA THR A 347 -0.22 -16.47 21.35
C THR A 347 0.03 -17.93 21.75
N THR A 348 -0.05 -18.86 20.80
CA THR A 348 0.06 -20.29 21.09
C THR A 348 1.38 -20.90 20.62
N ARG A 349 1.83 -21.97 21.30
CA ARG A 349 2.97 -22.79 20.85
C ARG A 349 2.73 -23.44 19.49
N ARG A 350 1.45 -23.75 19.19
CA ARG A 350 1.01 -24.33 17.92
C ARG A 350 1.31 -23.37 16.77
N GLN A 351 0.94 -22.10 16.92
CA GLN A 351 1.24 -21.05 15.94
C GLN A 351 2.75 -20.83 15.79
N GLU A 352 3.55 -20.91 16.87
CA GLU A 352 5.01 -20.78 16.76
C GLU A 352 5.65 -21.93 15.95
N ILE A 353 5.16 -23.16 16.12
CA ILE A 353 5.57 -24.30 15.27
C ILE A 353 5.13 -24.06 13.82
N GLY A 354 3.88 -23.63 13.61
CA GLY A 354 3.34 -23.30 12.28
C GLY A 354 4.17 -22.24 11.57
N ARG A 355 4.56 -21.18 12.28
CA ARG A 355 5.47 -20.13 11.80
C ARG A 355 6.80 -20.70 11.33
N LEU A 356 7.45 -21.53 12.14
CA LEU A 356 8.73 -22.14 11.79
C LEU A 356 8.62 -23.02 10.55
N LEU A 357 7.57 -23.86 10.47
CA LEU A 357 7.34 -24.74 9.33
C LEU A 357 7.00 -23.97 8.05
N LEU A 358 6.16 -22.93 8.13
CA LEU A 358 5.81 -22.09 6.99
C LEU A 358 7.05 -21.37 6.45
N LEU A 359 7.85 -20.77 7.33
CA LEU A 359 9.08 -20.07 6.96
C LEU A 359 10.09 -21.05 6.37
N ALA A 360 10.27 -22.24 6.96
CA ALA A 360 11.17 -23.25 6.41
C ALA A 360 10.77 -23.68 4.99
N ALA A 361 9.46 -23.81 4.73
CA ALA A 361 8.94 -24.20 3.42
C ALA A 361 9.06 -23.08 2.37
N TRP A 362 8.71 -21.84 2.71
CA TRP A 362 8.55 -20.76 1.73
C TRP A 362 9.70 -19.76 1.68
N ALA A 363 10.47 -19.58 2.77
CA ALA A 363 11.55 -18.59 2.80
C ALA A 363 12.60 -18.82 1.71
N PRO A 364 13.10 -20.04 1.43
CA PRO A 364 14.10 -20.24 0.38
C PRO A 364 13.63 -19.74 -0.99
N LEU A 365 12.37 -20.00 -1.34
CA LEU A 365 11.77 -19.57 -2.60
C LEU A 365 11.56 -18.05 -2.63
N LEU A 366 11.03 -17.46 -1.56
CA LEU A 366 10.86 -16.01 -1.44
C LEU A 366 12.21 -15.30 -1.56
N LEU A 367 13.23 -15.75 -0.83
CA LEU A 367 14.58 -15.22 -0.85
C LEU A 367 15.19 -15.29 -2.26
N ALA A 368 14.99 -16.39 -2.97
CA ALA A 368 15.45 -16.55 -4.35
C ALA A 368 14.77 -15.55 -5.31
N VAL A 369 13.43 -15.42 -5.24
CA VAL A 369 12.68 -14.47 -6.09
C VAL A 369 13.04 -13.02 -5.77
N PHE A 370 13.14 -12.64 -4.49
CA PHE A 370 13.57 -11.30 -4.09
C PHE A 370 15.01 -11.00 -4.51
N GLY A 371 15.92 -11.96 -4.33
CA GLY A 371 17.31 -11.83 -4.77
C GLY A 371 17.41 -11.62 -6.29
N LEU A 372 16.70 -12.43 -7.07
CA LEU A 372 16.68 -12.33 -8.53
C LEU A 372 15.99 -11.04 -9.00
N SER A 373 14.89 -10.64 -8.37
CA SER A 373 14.21 -9.37 -8.66
C SER A 373 15.14 -8.17 -8.50
N ARG A 374 15.97 -8.15 -7.44
CA ARG A 374 16.98 -7.09 -7.25
C ARG A 374 18.10 -7.10 -8.29
N LEU A 375 18.51 -8.29 -8.76
CA LEU A 375 19.54 -8.43 -9.79
C LEU A 375 19.04 -8.02 -11.18
N LEU A 376 17.75 -8.19 -11.44
CA LEU A 376 17.10 -7.88 -12.72
C LEU A 376 16.37 -6.54 -12.72
N ALA A 377 16.34 -5.82 -11.59
CA ALA A 377 15.70 -4.52 -11.50
C ALA A 377 16.47 -3.51 -12.35
N ASP A 378 15.73 -2.72 -13.13
CA ASP A 378 16.32 -1.67 -13.96
C ASP A 378 17.09 -0.68 -13.08
N ASN A 379 18.27 -0.27 -13.56
CA ASN A 379 19.13 0.65 -12.82
C ASN A 379 18.51 2.05 -12.74
N ASP A 380 17.75 2.45 -13.77
CA ASP A 380 17.22 3.81 -13.93
C ASP A 380 15.90 4.01 -13.16
N GLU A 381 14.94 3.08 -13.28
CA GLU A 381 13.62 3.19 -12.63
C GLU A 381 13.49 2.32 -11.37
N GLY A 382 14.40 1.37 -11.14
CA GLY A 382 14.30 0.42 -10.02
C GLY A 382 13.18 -0.62 -10.17
N ARG A 383 12.53 -0.68 -11.34
CA ARG A 383 11.41 -1.58 -11.61
C ARG A 383 11.90 -2.97 -11.98
N ALA A 384 11.20 -3.99 -11.50
CA ALA A 384 11.46 -5.38 -11.87
C ALA A 384 10.73 -5.73 -13.19
N PRO A 385 11.24 -6.69 -13.98
CA PRO A 385 10.54 -7.19 -15.16
C PRO A 385 9.13 -7.66 -14.84
N ARG A 386 8.15 -7.37 -15.70
CA ARG A 386 6.72 -7.68 -15.44
C ARG A 386 6.46 -9.15 -15.13
N TRP A 387 7.15 -10.07 -15.82
CA TRP A 387 7.01 -11.50 -15.56
C TRP A 387 7.47 -11.88 -14.14
N MET A 388 8.44 -11.14 -13.57
CA MET A 388 8.89 -11.32 -12.18
C MET A 388 7.81 -10.88 -11.20
N ALA A 389 7.12 -9.77 -11.48
CA ALA A 389 5.98 -9.34 -10.67
C ALA A 389 4.88 -10.41 -10.64
N VAL A 390 4.58 -11.01 -11.80
CA VAL A 390 3.63 -12.14 -11.90
C VAL A 390 4.14 -13.36 -11.14
N ALA A 391 5.42 -13.73 -11.27
CA ALA A 391 6.00 -14.84 -10.54
C ALA A 391 5.91 -14.64 -9.01
N MET A 392 6.19 -13.43 -8.52
CA MET A 392 6.03 -13.06 -7.11
C MET A 392 4.56 -13.18 -6.68
N ALA A 393 3.62 -12.69 -7.49
CA ALA A 393 2.20 -12.81 -7.20
C ALA A 393 1.76 -14.28 -7.09
N VAL A 394 2.23 -15.16 -7.98
CA VAL A 394 1.94 -16.60 -7.92
C VAL A 394 2.49 -17.22 -6.64
N VAL A 395 3.75 -16.95 -6.29
CA VAL A 395 4.37 -17.48 -5.07
C VAL A 395 3.61 -17.02 -3.82
N MET A 396 3.28 -15.73 -3.74
CA MET A 396 2.52 -15.18 -2.61
C MET A 396 1.11 -15.79 -2.52
N ASN A 397 0.41 -15.96 -3.65
CA ASN A 397 -0.92 -16.59 -3.65
C ASN A 397 -0.86 -18.05 -3.19
N LEU A 398 0.10 -18.84 -3.70
CA LEU A 398 0.25 -20.23 -3.29
C LEU A 398 0.60 -20.35 -1.80
N MET A 399 1.45 -19.44 -1.28
CA MET A 399 1.75 -19.38 0.15
C MET A 399 0.48 -19.11 0.97
N TRP A 400 -0.33 -18.12 0.60
CA TRP A 400 -1.59 -17.82 1.29
C TRP A 400 -2.63 -18.94 1.17
N VAL A 401 -2.73 -19.61 0.01
CA VAL A 401 -3.56 -20.80 -0.15
C VAL A 401 -3.09 -21.92 0.78
N SER A 402 -1.78 -22.16 0.87
CA SER A 402 -1.23 -23.15 1.80
C SER A 402 -1.53 -22.77 3.26
N HIS A 403 -1.48 -21.48 3.59
CA HIS A 403 -1.86 -21.00 4.91
C HIS A 403 -3.33 -21.30 5.21
N ASP A 404 -4.24 -20.84 4.36
CA ASP A 404 -5.68 -20.93 4.63
C ASP A 404 -6.18 -22.38 4.60
N ALA A 405 -5.62 -23.24 3.73
CA ALA A 405 -6.06 -24.62 3.57
C ALA A 405 -5.38 -25.61 4.54
N VAL A 406 -4.17 -25.33 5.01
CA VAL A 406 -3.36 -26.28 5.80
C VAL A 406 -2.91 -25.68 7.12
N PHE A 407 -2.21 -24.54 7.09
CA PHE A 407 -1.59 -24.04 8.32
C PHE A 407 -2.60 -23.45 9.31
N LYS A 408 -3.58 -22.68 8.85
CA LYS A 408 -4.60 -22.10 9.72
C LYS A 408 -5.39 -23.17 10.48
N PRO A 409 -5.94 -24.23 9.83
CA PRO A 409 -6.59 -25.33 10.53
C PRO A 409 -5.68 -26.05 11.55
N LEU A 410 -4.42 -26.31 11.18
CA LEU A 410 -3.50 -27.13 11.98
C LEU A 410 -2.72 -26.38 13.05
N PHE A 411 -2.39 -25.11 12.81
CA PHE A 411 -1.49 -24.31 13.63
C PHE A 411 -2.12 -23.06 14.23
N GLY A 412 -3.22 -22.55 13.68
CA GLY A 412 -3.99 -21.42 14.21
C GLY A 412 -3.85 -20.20 13.33
N GLU A 413 -4.42 -19.08 13.74
CA GLU A 413 -4.48 -17.87 12.93
C GLU A 413 -3.09 -17.23 12.73
N GLY A 414 -2.74 -16.96 11.48
CA GLY A 414 -1.48 -16.34 11.06
C GLY A 414 -1.64 -14.89 10.61
N GLU A 415 -2.86 -14.37 10.56
CA GLU A 415 -3.22 -13.03 10.08
C GLU A 415 -3.68 -12.06 11.18
N ARG A 416 -4.15 -12.60 12.31
CA ARG A 416 -4.72 -11.87 13.44
C ARG A 416 -4.42 -12.59 14.76
N THR A 417 -4.19 -11.82 15.82
CA THR A 417 -4.01 -12.34 17.18
C THR A 417 -5.28 -13.06 17.64
N GLU A 418 -5.13 -14.30 18.11
CA GLU A 418 -6.23 -15.03 18.74
C GLU A 418 -6.45 -14.47 20.15
N GLU A 419 -7.72 -14.21 20.51
CA GLU A 419 -8.06 -13.85 21.88
C GLU A 419 -7.83 -15.08 22.77
N GLU A 420 -7.15 -14.90 23.90
CA GLU A 420 -7.09 -15.96 24.92
C GLU A 420 -8.51 -16.15 25.44
N ASP A 421 -9.14 -17.26 25.06
CA ASP A 421 -10.40 -17.69 25.65
C ASP A 421 -10.19 -17.82 27.17
N GLY A 422 -10.70 -16.83 27.89
CA GLY A 422 -10.84 -16.89 29.33
C GLY A 422 -11.80 -18.01 29.67
N ASP A 423 -11.23 -19.10 30.17
CA ASP A 423 -11.89 -20.35 30.57
C ASP A 423 -12.29 -21.29 29.42
N GLY A 424 -11.87 -22.54 29.59
CA GLY A 424 -12.30 -23.63 28.75
C GLY A 424 -13.69 -24.06 29.16
N THR A 425 -14.63 -24.02 28.21
CA THR A 425 -15.39 -25.19 27.71
C THR A 425 -16.39 -24.67 26.66
N SER A 426 -16.47 -25.38 25.52
CA SER A 426 -17.58 -25.35 24.54
C SER A 426 -17.60 -24.33 23.38
N VAL A 427 -16.63 -24.39 22.46
CA VAL A 427 -16.89 -23.98 21.05
C VAL A 427 -16.27 -24.99 20.05
N GLY A 428 -16.44 -26.28 20.33
CA GLY A 428 -15.90 -27.37 19.50
C GLY A 428 -16.90 -28.03 18.55
N ARG A 429 -18.14 -27.54 18.39
CA ARG A 429 -19.20 -28.35 17.75
C ARG A 429 -20.18 -27.67 16.79
N GLU A 430 -19.99 -26.40 16.40
CA GLU A 430 -20.97 -25.71 15.56
C GLU A 430 -20.55 -25.47 14.09
N LEU A 431 -19.29 -25.64 13.74
CA LEU A 431 -18.79 -25.35 12.37
C LEU A 431 -18.83 -26.51 11.37
N TRP A 432 -19.46 -27.65 11.70
CA TRP A 432 -19.59 -28.82 10.81
C TRP A 432 -21.01 -29.07 10.28
N ARG A 433 -21.92 -28.07 10.31
CA ARG A 433 -23.32 -28.29 9.87
C ARG A 433 -23.93 -27.32 8.85
N ARG A 434 -23.15 -26.44 8.21
CA ARG A 434 -23.61 -25.63 7.06
C ARG A 434 -22.44 -25.41 6.10
N GLY A 435 -22.37 -25.94 4.90
CA GLY A 435 -23.28 -26.74 4.11
C GLY A 435 -22.63 -26.85 2.73
N ALA A 436 -22.14 -28.04 2.41
CA ALA A 436 -21.75 -28.40 1.06
C ALA A 436 -23.01 -28.56 0.21
N TRP A 437 -22.92 -28.02 -0.99
CA TRP A 437 -23.76 -28.11 -2.18
C TRP A 437 -24.78 -29.25 -2.24
N SER A 438 -26.00 -28.83 -2.54
CA SER A 438 -27.15 -29.60 -3.02
C SER A 438 -26.83 -30.40 -4.28
N TYR A 439 -27.30 -31.64 -4.32
CA TYR A 439 -27.73 -32.30 -5.55
C TYR A 439 -29.19 -32.73 -5.36
N GLU A 440 -30.00 -32.35 -6.35
CA GLU A 440 -31.38 -32.77 -6.54
C GLU A 440 -31.47 -34.28 -6.73
N GLU A 441 -32.51 -34.89 -6.16
CA GLU A 441 -33.18 -36.02 -6.80
C GLU A 441 -34.69 -35.88 -6.58
N ASP A 442 -35.40 -36.03 -7.69
CA ASP A 442 -36.82 -35.80 -7.92
C ASP A 442 -37.78 -36.76 -7.22
N SER A 443 -39.03 -36.30 -7.17
CA SER A 443 -40.29 -37.08 -7.35
C SER A 443 -41.11 -37.50 -6.10
N PRO A 444 -42.46 -37.61 -6.25
CA PRO A 444 -43.40 -36.80 -5.48
C PRO A 444 -44.42 -37.63 -4.69
N MET A 445 -45.48 -36.96 -4.20
CA MET A 445 -46.66 -37.47 -3.46
C MET A 445 -46.47 -37.51 -1.94
N LEU A 446 -47.44 -37.22 -1.09
CA LEU A 446 -48.88 -37.11 -1.23
C LEU A 446 -49.38 -36.18 -0.11
N VAL A 447 -50.32 -35.31 -0.45
CA VAL A 447 -51.15 -34.57 0.52
C VAL A 447 -51.97 -35.60 1.30
N ASP A 448 -51.91 -35.58 2.63
CA ASP A 448 -53.11 -35.79 3.45
C ASP A 448 -52.91 -35.33 4.91
N LYS A 449 -53.78 -34.38 5.27
CA LYS A 449 -54.51 -34.20 6.54
C LYS A 449 -53.90 -34.80 7.82
N PHE A 450 -53.60 -33.96 8.80
CA PHE A 450 -54.52 -33.54 9.88
C PHE A 450 -53.97 -32.34 10.65
#